data_AF-A0A455TVQ2-F1
#
_entry.id   AF-A0A455TVQ2-F1
#
_cell.length_a   1.000
_cell.length_b   1.000
_cell.length_c   1.000
_cell.angle_alpha   90.00
_cell.angle_beta   90.00
_cell.angle_gamma   90.00
#
_symmetry.space_group_name_H-M   'P 1'
#
loop_
_entity.id
_entity.type
_entity.pdbx_description
1 polymer ?
#
loop_
_entity_poly.entity_id
_entity_poly.type
_entity_poly.pdbx_seq_one_letter_code
_entity_poly.pdbx_strand_id
1 'polypeptide(L)'
;MNLLLSIAQLAKSTYYYWVKKLDKPDKYSKIKQEITAIVKESRNSYGYRRVTLALKMKGYTINHKTVRKLMSQMGLTCQIRIKRYKSYKGTVEKLPRMC
;
A
#
# COMPACT_ATOMS: atom_id res chain seq x y z
N MET A 1 26.07 16.65 -17.90
CA MET A 1 24.97 16.80 -16.92
C MET A 1 24.37 18.21 -16.87
N ASN A 2 25.14 19.30 -17.01
CA ASN A 2 24.56 20.66 -16.97
C ASN A 2 23.57 20.95 -18.12
N LEU A 3 23.82 20.41 -19.32
CA LEU A 3 22.99 20.62 -20.52
C LEU A 3 21.58 19.98 -20.39
N LEU A 4 21.49 18.80 -19.78
CA LEU A 4 20.22 18.14 -19.45
C LEU A 4 19.40 18.93 -18.43
N LEU A 5 20.06 19.48 -17.39
CA LEU A 5 19.38 20.30 -16.39
C LEU A 5 18.90 21.65 -16.95
N SER A 6 19.64 22.27 -17.88
CA SER A 6 19.23 23.53 -18.49
C SER A 6 18.02 23.34 -19.40
N ILE A 7 17.98 22.27 -20.19
CA ILE A 7 16.82 21.91 -21.01
C ILE A 7 15.60 21.64 -20.12
N ALA A 8 15.80 20.94 -18.99
CA ALA A 8 14.74 20.66 -18.03
C ALA A 8 14.37 21.84 -17.10
N GLN A 9 15.01 23.02 -17.29
CA GLN A 9 14.83 24.22 -16.46
C GLN A 9 14.92 23.96 -14.94
N LEU A 10 15.85 23.09 -14.53
CA LEU A 10 16.05 22.68 -13.13
C LEU A 10 17.39 23.18 -12.59
N ALA A 11 17.36 23.74 -11.38
CA ALA A 11 18.58 24.11 -10.67
C ALA A 11 19.41 22.86 -10.31
N LYS A 12 20.74 23.01 -10.32
CA LYS A 12 21.66 21.93 -9.98
C LYS A 12 21.46 21.45 -8.53
N SER A 13 21.22 22.39 -7.62
CA SER A 13 20.95 22.11 -6.21
C SER A 13 19.68 21.28 -5.99
N THR A 14 18.59 21.58 -6.70
CA THR A 14 17.34 20.80 -6.60
C THR A 14 17.53 19.39 -7.12
N TYR A 15 18.21 19.22 -8.26
CA TYR A 15 18.52 17.88 -8.78
C TYR A 15 19.29 17.02 -7.78
N TYR A 16 20.44 17.49 -7.28
CA TYR A 16 21.25 16.70 -6.35
C TYR A 16 20.56 16.50 -4.99
N TYR A 17 19.71 17.43 -4.56
CA TYR A 17 18.84 17.22 -3.39
C TYR A 17 17.91 16.01 -3.61
N TRP A 18 17.25 15.94 -4.76
CA TRP A 18 16.36 14.83 -5.10
C TRP A 18 17.11 13.51 -5.27
N VAL A 19 18.27 13.51 -5.94
CA VAL A 19 19.13 12.32 -6.07
C VAL A 19 19.52 11.77 -4.69
N LYS A 20 20.03 12.64 -3.80
CA LYS A 20 20.40 12.25 -2.43
C LYS A 20 19.21 11.79 -1.60
N LYS A 21 18.00 12.27 -1.90
CA LYS A 21 16.76 11.87 -1.22
C LYS A 21 16.25 10.51 -1.72
N LEU A 22 16.40 10.22 -3.00
CA LEU A 22 16.03 8.95 -3.63
C LEU A 22 16.98 7.81 -3.24
N ASP A 23 18.26 8.13 -3.03
CA ASP A 23 19.29 7.17 -2.61
C ASP A 23 19.10 6.65 -1.17
N LYS A 24 18.16 7.23 -0.40
CA LYS A 24 17.89 6.78 0.96
C LYS A 24 17.21 5.40 0.95
N PRO A 25 17.71 4.42 1.73
CA PRO A 25 17.10 3.11 1.80
C PRO A 25 15.68 3.20 2.36
N ASP A 26 14.77 2.41 1.79
CA ASP A 26 13.38 2.35 2.23
C ASP A 26 13.29 1.78 3.64
N LYS A 27 12.95 2.64 4.61
CA LYS A 27 12.75 2.31 6.02
C LYS A 27 11.77 1.14 6.21
N TYR A 28 10.78 1.00 5.33
CA TYR A 28 9.73 0.00 5.44
C TYR A 28 9.94 -1.22 4.53
N SER A 29 11.11 -1.37 3.90
CA SER A 29 11.43 -2.48 3.00
C SER A 29 11.11 -3.86 3.60
N LYS A 30 11.61 -4.15 4.80
CA LYS A 30 11.33 -5.41 5.53
C LYS A 30 9.83 -5.61 5.80
N ILE A 31 9.15 -4.54 6.20
CA ILE A 31 7.71 -4.58 6.51
C ILE A 31 6.90 -4.83 5.23
N LYS A 32 7.28 -4.23 4.11
CA LYS A 32 6.64 -4.47 2.80
C LYS A 32 6.77 -5.93 2.38
N GLN A 33 7.95 -6.53 2.58
CA GLN A 33 8.18 -7.96 2.32
C GLN A 33 7.28 -8.85 3.19
N GLU A 34 7.17 -8.56 4.49
CA GLU A 34 6.28 -9.29 5.40
C GLU A 34 4.80 -9.13 5.03
N ILE A 35 4.37 -7.92 4.69
CA ILE A 35 3.01 -7.66 4.19
C ILE A 35 2.73 -8.52 2.96
N THR A 36 3.65 -8.58 1.99
CA THR A 36 3.47 -9.41 0.78
C THR A 36 3.41 -10.89 1.10
N ALA A 37 4.22 -11.38 2.05
CA ALA A 37 4.21 -12.77 2.46
C ALA A 37 2.86 -13.14 3.08
N ILE A 38 2.35 -12.34 4.03
CA ILE A 38 1.04 -12.55 4.69
C ILE A 38 -0.10 -12.50 3.67
N VAL A 39 -0.06 -11.55 2.75
CA VAL A 39 -1.09 -11.40 1.72
C VAL A 39 -1.09 -12.59 0.75
N LYS A 40 0.09 -13.07 0.36
CA LYS A 40 0.23 -14.27 -0.50
C LYS A 40 -0.24 -15.54 0.21
N GLU A 41 0.14 -15.73 1.47
CA GLU A 41 -0.28 -16.86 2.31
C GLU A 41 -1.81 -16.89 2.47
N SER A 42 -2.42 -15.72 2.68
CA SER A 42 -3.88 -15.57 2.78
C SER A 42 -4.60 -15.53 1.43
N ARG A 43 -3.93 -15.80 0.29
CA ARG A 43 -4.52 -15.73 -1.06
C ARG A 43 -5.28 -14.43 -1.33
N ASN A 44 -4.70 -13.29 -0.95
CA ASN A 44 -5.30 -11.94 -1.05
C ASN A 44 -6.63 -11.75 -0.31
N SER A 45 -6.91 -12.61 0.67
CA SER A 45 -8.13 -12.54 1.49
C SER A 45 -8.06 -11.49 2.58
N TYR A 46 -6.86 -11.12 3.00
CA TYR A 46 -6.67 -10.23 4.13
C TYR A 46 -6.61 -8.77 3.69
N GLY A 47 -7.52 -7.97 4.24
CA GLY A 47 -7.41 -6.52 4.20
C GLY A 47 -6.43 -5.98 5.25
N TYR A 48 -6.16 -4.69 5.21
CA TYR A 48 -5.15 -4.04 6.07
C TYR A 48 -5.35 -4.29 7.57
N ARG A 49 -6.59 -4.43 8.05
CA ARG A 49 -6.91 -4.73 9.46
C ARG A 49 -6.35 -6.09 9.88
N ARG A 50 -6.60 -7.14 9.08
CA ARG A 50 -6.11 -8.50 9.34
C ARG A 50 -4.59 -8.60 9.15
N VAL A 51 -4.05 -7.91 8.15
CA VAL A 51 -2.59 -7.80 7.96
C VAL A 51 -1.93 -7.14 9.17
N THR A 52 -2.52 -6.07 9.72
CA THR A 52 -1.98 -5.40 10.93
C THR A 52 -1.98 -6.35 12.13
N LEU A 53 -3.01 -7.17 12.30
CA LEU A 53 -3.06 -8.17 13.36
C LEU A 53 -1.97 -9.24 13.18
N ALA A 54 -1.80 -9.77 11.97
CA ALA A 54 -0.76 -10.75 11.67
C ALA A 54 0.65 -10.19 11.89
N LEU A 55 0.90 -8.93 11.51
CA LEU A 55 2.15 -8.24 11.80
C LEU A 55 2.39 -8.09 13.31
N LYS A 56 1.35 -7.77 14.08
CA LYS A 56 1.44 -7.68 15.54
C LYS A 56 1.76 -9.03 16.19
N MET A 57 1.18 -10.13 15.68
CA MET A 57 1.49 -11.49 16.13
C MET A 57 2.94 -11.89 15.82
N LYS A 58 3.51 -11.39 14.72
CA LYS A 58 4.94 -11.53 14.40
C LYS A 58 5.86 -10.58 15.19
N GLY A 59 5.34 -9.78 16.12
CA GLY A 59 6.12 -8.86 16.96
C GLY A 59 6.34 -7.45 16.41
N TYR A 60 5.72 -7.09 15.27
CA TYR A 60 5.86 -5.75 14.71
C TYR A 60 4.86 -4.76 15.33
N THR A 61 5.36 -3.69 15.93
CA THR A 61 4.58 -2.59 16.52
C THR A 61 4.37 -1.46 15.51
N ILE A 62 3.50 -1.69 14.52
CA ILE A 62 3.23 -0.74 13.43
C ILE A 62 1.79 -0.23 13.52
N ASN A 63 1.60 1.06 13.28
CA ASN A 63 0.27 1.65 13.22
C ASN A 63 -0.52 1.11 12.01
N HIS A 64 -1.79 0.78 12.21
CA HIS A 64 -2.69 0.34 11.12
C HIS A 64 -2.78 1.35 9.96
N LYS A 65 -2.62 2.66 10.23
CA LYS A 65 -2.60 3.70 9.19
C LYS A 65 -1.41 3.56 8.26
N THR A 66 -0.23 3.23 8.79
CA THR A 66 0.97 3.03 7.97
C THR A 66 0.87 1.74 7.17
N VAL A 67 0.32 0.66 7.74
CA VAL A 67 0.03 -0.57 6.99
C VAL A 67 -0.92 -0.28 5.83
N ARG A 68 -2.01 0.47 6.06
CA ARG A 68 -2.94 0.88 4.99
C ARG A 68 -2.24 1.68 3.89
N LYS A 69 -1.39 2.64 4.26
CA LYS A 69 -0.61 3.44 3.29
C LYS A 69 0.33 2.57 2.46
N LEU A 70 1.08 1.68 3.11
CA LEU A 70 2.03 0.78 2.44
C LEU A 70 1.31 -0.18 1.48
N MET A 71 0.20 -0.78 1.91
CA MET A 71 -0.62 -1.64 1.05
C MET A 71 -1.16 -0.89 -0.17
N SER A 72 -1.63 0.35 0.01
CA SER A 72 -2.09 1.21 -1.10
C SER A 72 -0.97 1.52 -2.09
N GLN A 73 0.22 1.89 -1.61
CA GLN A 73 1.40 2.13 -2.45
C GLN A 73 1.82 0.90 -3.26
N MET A 74 1.58 -0.29 -2.74
CA MET A 74 1.89 -1.57 -3.39
C MET A 74 0.74 -2.11 -4.23
N GLY A 75 -0.42 -1.44 -4.27
CA GLY A 75 -1.62 -1.92 -4.96
C GLY A 75 -2.25 -3.17 -4.33
N LEU A 76 -1.88 -3.53 -3.10
CA LEU A 76 -2.40 -4.71 -2.41
C LEU A 76 -3.78 -4.39 -1.83
N THR A 77 -4.81 -5.01 -2.40
CA THR A 77 -6.20 -4.88 -1.93
C THR A 77 -6.79 -6.23 -1.59
N CYS A 78 -7.71 -6.26 -0.62
CA CYS A 78 -8.48 -7.46 -0.31
C CYS A 78 -9.40 -7.78 -1.49
N GLN A 79 -9.29 -8.99 -2.04
CA GLN A 79 -10.06 -9.41 -3.22
C GLN A 79 -11.37 -10.11 -2.88
N ILE A 80 -11.64 -10.41 -1.60
CA ILE A 80 -12.89 -11.09 -1.20
C ILE A 80 -14.09 -10.18 -1.45
N ARG A 81 -15.01 -10.65 -2.29
CA ARG A 81 -16.35 -10.07 -2.45
C ARG A 81 -17.26 -10.52 -1.31
N ILE A 82 -17.64 -9.59 -0.42
CA ILE A 82 -18.62 -9.87 0.64
C ILE A 82 -20.00 -10.09 0.00
N LYS A 83 -20.60 -11.28 0.17
CA LYS A 83 -21.99 -11.54 -0.19
C LYS A 83 -22.88 -10.97 0.91
N ARG A 84 -23.53 -9.85 0.64
CA ARG A 84 -24.56 -9.31 1.55
C ARG A 84 -25.86 -10.11 1.40
N TYR A 85 -26.50 -10.42 2.52
CA TYR A 85 -27.85 -11.00 2.53
C TYR A 85 -28.82 -10.05 1.83
N LYS A 86 -29.71 -10.60 0.99
CA LYS A 86 -30.75 -9.85 0.27
C LYS A 86 -32.08 -10.56 0.51
N SER A 87 -32.95 -9.95 1.31
CA SER A 87 -34.34 -10.41 1.49
C SER A 87 -35.23 -10.10 0.29
N TYR A 88 -34.87 -9.06 -0.49
CA TYR A 88 -35.63 -8.56 -1.63
C TYR A 88 -35.04 -9.01 -2.99
N LYS A 89 -35.89 -9.52 -3.89
CA LYS A 89 -35.54 -10.05 -5.23
C LYS A 89 -35.64 -9.02 -6.37
N GLY A 90 -35.84 -7.73 -6.08
CA GLY A 90 -36.00 -6.69 -7.12
C GLY A 90 -34.68 -6.09 -7.65
N THR A 91 -34.81 -5.17 -8.61
CA THR A 91 -33.72 -4.46 -9.31
C THR A 91 -32.80 -3.73 -8.32
N VAL A 92 -31.56 -4.21 -8.24
CA VAL A 92 -30.56 -3.77 -7.25
C VAL A 92 -29.62 -2.75 -7.86
N GLU A 93 -29.77 -1.50 -7.46
CA GLU A 93 -28.79 -0.45 -7.73
C GLU A 93 -27.48 -0.67 -6.96
N LYS A 94 -26.38 -0.15 -7.50
CA LYS A 94 -25.01 -0.41 -7.04
C LYS A 94 -24.71 0.35 -5.73
N LEU A 95 -24.73 -0.37 -4.61
CA LEU A 95 -24.24 0.15 -3.33
C LEU A 95 -22.72 0.37 -3.32
N PRO A 96 -22.21 1.38 -2.60
CA PRO A 96 -20.79 1.71 -2.56
C PRO A 96 -19.95 0.60 -1.90
N ARG A 97 -18.74 0.42 -2.44
CA ARG A 97 -17.74 -0.54 -1.96
C ARG A 97 -17.24 -0.13 -0.58
N MET A 98 -17.46 -0.97 0.43
CA MET A 98 -16.83 -0.82 1.73
C MET A 98 -15.74 -1.90 1.85
N CYS A 99 -14.48 -1.46 1.90
CA CYS A 99 -13.31 -2.24 2.30
C CYS A 99 -12.89 -1.83 3.71
#